data_AF-A0AAJ8M4F4-F1
#
_entry.id   AF-A0AAJ8M4F4-F1
#
_cell.length_a   1.000
_cell.length_b   1.000
_cell.length_c   1.000
_cell.angle_alpha   90.00
_cell.angle_beta   90.00
_cell.angle_gamma   90.00
#
_symmetry.space_group_name_H-M   'P 1'
#
loop_
_entity.id
_entity.type
_entity.pdbx_description
1 polymer ?
#
loop_
_entity_poly.entity_id
_entity_poly.type
_entity_poly.pdbx_seq_one_letter_code
_entity_poly.pdbx_strand_id
1 'polypeptide(L)'
;MIIVLGVAQISFGRWSWYVDALGFVALTIESTLPIPQFVTNFNNKSCYGFRSSTLAGWFFGDCFKTGYFFFRHSPIQFKVTAIMLVCWDFAVLVQRIIYGAKPPAIQRIVEFDADGDQPDTSRLRYDDSEHT
;
A
#
# COMPACT_ATOMS: atom_id res chain seq x y z
N MET A 1 -26.73 -9.31 -20.69
CA MET A 1 -25.71 -9.93 -19.82
C MET A 1 -25.95 -9.64 -18.34
N ILE A 2 -26.00 -8.37 -17.90
CA ILE A 2 -26.22 -7.98 -16.49
C ILE A 2 -27.57 -8.47 -15.93
N ILE A 3 -28.68 -8.37 -16.68
CA ILE A 3 -30.00 -8.82 -16.21
C ILE A 3 -30.05 -10.35 -16.05
N VAL A 4 -29.44 -11.11 -16.96
CA VAL A 4 -29.35 -12.58 -16.89
C VAL A 4 -28.51 -13.01 -15.69
N LEU A 5 -27.38 -12.34 -15.45
CA LEU A 5 -26.55 -12.56 -14.27
C LEU A 5 -27.30 -12.20 -12.97
N GLY A 6 -28.11 -11.13 -12.96
CA GLY A 6 -28.93 -10.72 -11.82
C GLY A 6 -30.03 -11.72 -11.48
N VAL A 7 -30.76 -12.24 -12.47
CA VAL A 7 -31.79 -13.27 -12.26
C VAL A 7 -31.17 -14.59 -11.79
N ALA A 8 -30.01 -14.97 -12.33
CA ALA A 8 -29.26 -16.13 -11.85
C ALA A 8 -28.78 -15.92 -10.39
N GLN A 9 -28.27 -14.74 -10.04
CA GLN A 9 -27.87 -14.39 -8.68
C GLN A 9 -29.04 -14.45 -7.68
N ILE A 10 -30.23 -13.98 -8.04
CA ILE A 10 -31.41 -14.07 -7.16
C ILE A 10 -31.87 -15.53 -6.99
N SER A 11 -31.73 -16.35 -8.03
CA SER A 11 -32.10 -17.77 -8.00
C SER A 11 -31.15 -18.61 -7.13
N PHE A 12 -29.84 -18.37 -7.24
CA PHE A 12 -28.80 -19.05 -6.44
C PHE A 12 -28.59 -18.41 -5.05
N GLY A 13 -28.90 -17.12 -4.89
CA GLY A 13 -28.82 -16.38 -3.61
C GLY A 13 -29.83 -16.82 -2.55
N ARG A 14 -30.78 -17.69 -2.90
CA ARG A 14 -31.66 -18.38 -1.94
C ARG A 14 -30.92 -19.36 -1.03
N TRP A 15 -29.71 -19.79 -1.42
CA TRP A 15 -28.89 -20.70 -0.64
C TRP A 15 -27.91 -19.91 0.23
N SER A 16 -28.11 -19.89 1.55
CA SER A 16 -27.27 -19.11 2.49
C SER A 16 -25.78 -19.43 2.38
N TRP A 17 -25.41 -20.70 2.15
CA TRP A 17 -24.01 -21.10 2.01
C TRP A 17 -23.33 -20.51 0.77
N TYR A 18 -24.07 -20.29 -0.32
CA TYR A 18 -23.55 -19.71 -1.55
C TYR A 18 -23.26 -18.22 -1.36
N VAL A 19 -24.18 -17.51 -0.69
CA VAL A 19 -24.01 -16.09 -0.35
C VAL A 19 -22.83 -15.89 0.60
N ASP A 20 -22.68 -16.77 1.59
CA ASP A 20 -21.54 -16.71 2.52
C ASP A 20 -20.20 -16.97 1.80
N ALA A 21 -20.14 -17.97 0.91
CA ALA A 21 -18.94 -18.26 0.13
C ALA A 21 -18.55 -17.10 -0.80
N LEU A 22 -19.53 -16.47 -1.46
CA LEU A 22 -19.28 -15.28 -2.27
C LEU A 22 -18.77 -14.11 -1.43
N GLY A 23 -19.33 -13.92 -0.22
CA GLY A 23 -18.84 -12.93 0.74
C GLY A 23 -17.37 -13.16 1.08
N PHE A 24 -16.97 -14.39 1.41
CA PHE A 24 -15.57 -14.73 1.67
C PHE A 24 -14.65 -14.48 0.48
N VAL A 25 -15.06 -14.83 -0.75
CA VAL A 25 -14.26 -14.57 -1.96
C VAL A 25 -14.11 -13.08 -2.21
N ALA A 26 -15.19 -12.30 -2.10
CA ALA A 26 -15.16 -10.85 -2.27
C ALA A 26 -14.21 -10.18 -1.26
N LEU A 27 -14.30 -10.58 0.00
CA LEU A 27 -13.46 -10.08 1.08
C LEU A 27 -11.98 -10.48 0.90
N THR A 28 -11.72 -11.69 0.39
CA THR A 28 -10.36 -12.14 0.06
C THR A 28 -9.77 -11.27 -1.04
N ILE A 29 -10.53 -10.98 -2.10
CA ILE A 29 -10.10 -10.10 -3.19
C ILE A 29 -9.84 -8.68 -2.68
N GLU A 30 -10.71 -8.14 -1.84
CA GLU A 30 -10.54 -6.82 -1.22
C GLU A 30 -9.26 -6.76 -0.37
N SER A 31 -9.00 -7.78 0.44
CA SER A 31 -7.77 -7.86 1.24
C SER A 31 -6.50 -8.06 0.42
N THR A 32 -6.61 -8.44 -0.86
CA THR A 32 -5.49 -8.67 -1.78
C THR A 32 -5.02 -7.38 -2.48
N LEU A 33 -5.76 -6.28 -2.37
CA LEU A 33 -5.43 -4.98 -2.96
C LEU A 33 -4.00 -4.46 -2.65
N PRO A 34 -3.40 -4.70 -1.48
CA PRO A 34 -2.08 -4.18 -1.17
C PRO A 34 -0.94 -5.15 -1.60
N ILE A 35 -1.26 -6.36 -2.08
CA ILE A 35 -0.31 -7.34 -2.66
C ILE A 35 0.39 -6.85 -3.93
N PRO A 36 -0.29 -6.35 -4.97
CA PRO A 36 0.38 -5.91 -6.19
C PRO A 36 1.33 -4.71 -5.95
N GLN A 37 0.98 -3.81 -5.04
CA GLN A 37 1.85 -2.70 -4.64
C GLN A 37 3.11 -3.19 -3.92
N PHE A 38 2.97 -4.21 -3.07
CA PHE A 38 4.08 -4.85 -2.39
C PHE A 38 5.03 -5.60 -3.32
N VAL A 39 4.50 -6.37 -4.28
CA VAL A 39 5.31 -7.14 -5.25
C VAL A 39 6.11 -6.20 -6.15
N THR A 40 5.50 -5.09 -6.59
CA THR A 40 6.20 -4.08 -7.40
C THR A 40 7.31 -3.39 -6.60
N ASN A 41 7.06 -3.11 -5.32
CA ASN A 41 8.03 -2.51 -4.41
C ASN A 41 9.20 -3.48 -4.09
N PHE A 42 8.93 -4.78 -3.98
CA PHE A 42 9.95 -5.82 -3.82
C PHE A 42 10.86 -5.94 -5.05
N ASN A 43 10.29 -5.93 -6.26
CA ASN A 43 11.06 -6.03 -7.50
C ASN A 43 11.96 -4.80 -7.74
N ASN A 44 11.52 -3.60 -7.37
CA ASN A 44 12.30 -2.38 -7.58
C ASN A 44 13.37 -2.14 -6.49
N LYS A 45 13.44 -2.98 -5.44
CA LYS A 45 14.36 -2.85 -4.29
C LYS A 45 14.46 -1.42 -3.74
N SER A 46 13.37 -0.66 -3.82
CA SER A 46 13.36 0.72 -3.35
C SER A 46 11.95 1.16 -2.99
N CYS A 47 11.73 1.37 -1.69
CA CYS A 47 10.53 2.03 -1.17
C CYS A 47 10.67 3.57 -1.22
N TYR A 48 11.38 4.12 -2.20
CA TYR A 48 11.63 5.56 -2.29
C TYR A 48 10.35 6.26 -2.79
N GLY A 49 9.55 6.74 -1.83
CA GLY A 49 8.33 7.51 -2.11
C GLY A 49 7.13 7.20 -1.21
N PHE A 50 7.11 6.07 -0.51
CA PHE A 50 6.00 5.74 0.40
C PHE A 50 6.39 6.08 1.84
N ARG A 51 5.59 6.83 2.61
CA ARG A 51 5.92 7.21 4.01
C ARG A 51 5.63 6.07 4.99
N SER A 52 6.57 5.72 5.87
CA SER A 52 6.45 4.58 6.80
C SER A 52 5.41 4.88 7.86
N SER A 53 5.36 6.14 8.25
CA SER A 53 4.35 6.68 9.14
C SER A 53 2.93 6.50 8.62
N THR A 54 2.71 6.57 7.29
CA THR A 54 1.38 6.36 6.70
C THR A 54 0.96 4.90 6.79
N LEU A 55 1.86 3.97 6.44
CA LEU A 55 1.58 2.53 6.54
C LEU A 55 1.39 2.07 7.99
N ALA A 56 2.20 2.59 8.91
CA ALA A 56 2.04 2.35 10.34
C ALA A 56 0.70 2.91 10.87
N GLY A 57 0.27 4.07 10.34
CA GLY A 57 -1.06 4.64 10.65
C GLY A 57 -2.20 3.77 10.13
N TRP A 58 -2.07 3.18 8.94
CA TRP A 58 -3.05 2.23 8.38
C TRP A 58 -3.12 0.96 9.23
N PHE A 59 -1.98 0.33 9.48
CA PHE A 59 -1.88 -0.84 10.35
C PHE A 59 -2.52 -0.59 11.73
N PHE A 60 -2.25 0.56 12.35
CA PHE A 60 -2.82 0.91 13.64
C PHE A 60 -4.35 1.10 13.56
N GLY A 61 -4.84 1.74 12.49
CA GLY A 61 -6.27 1.88 12.22
C GLY A 61 -6.98 0.53 12.04
N ASP A 62 -6.39 -0.37 11.25
CA ASP A 62 -6.95 -1.70 10.99
C ASP A 62 -6.91 -2.61 12.22
N CYS A 63 -5.87 -2.48 13.07
CA CYS A 63 -5.82 -3.13 14.38
C CYS A 63 -6.97 -2.65 15.30
N PHE A 64 -7.19 -1.33 15.38
CA PHE A 64 -8.24 -0.76 16.21
C PHE A 64 -9.64 -1.17 15.72
N LYS A 65 -9.85 -1.17 14.39
CA LYS A 65 -11.09 -1.61 13.76
C LYS A 65 -11.36 -3.10 14.00
N THR A 66 -10.31 -3.93 13.95
CA THR A 66 -10.40 -5.36 14.26
C THR A 66 -10.80 -5.59 15.71
N GLY A 67 -10.18 -4.87 16.66
CA GLY A 67 -10.55 -4.91 18.07
C GLY A 67 -12.01 -4.49 18.32
N TYR A 68 -12.48 -3.44 17.62
CA TYR A 68 -13.87 -2.99 17.69
C TYR A 68 -14.85 -4.08 17.21
N PHE A 69 -14.58 -4.74 16.07
CA PHE A 69 -15.43 -5.82 15.57
C PHE A 69 -15.45 -7.05 16.49
N PHE A 70 -14.35 -7.31 17.20
CA PHE A 70 -14.28 -8.38 18.18
C PHE A 70 -15.23 -8.12 19.36
N PHE A 71 -15.23 -6.88 19.86
CA PHE A 71 -16.08 -6.45 20.97
C PHE A 71 -17.57 -6.33 20.60
N ARG A 72 -17.87 -5.94 19.35
CA ARG A 72 -19.25 -5.74 18.87
C ARG A 72 -19.97 -7.03 18.42
N HIS A 73 -19.33 -8.20 18.55
CA HIS A 73 -19.87 -9.50 18.13
C HIS A 73 -20.37 -9.53 16.66
N SER A 74 -19.71 -8.75 15.78
CA SER A 74 -20.09 -8.62 14.38
C SER A 74 -19.94 -9.94 13.59
N PRO A 75 -20.62 -10.07 12.42
CA PRO A 75 -20.58 -11.29 11.60
C PRO A 75 -19.16 -11.78 11.33
N ILE A 76 -18.97 -13.10 11.33
CA ILE A 76 -17.63 -13.72 11.30
C ILE A 76 -16.83 -13.35 10.04
N GLN A 77 -17.52 -13.09 8.93
CA GLN A 77 -16.92 -12.63 7.66
C GLN A 77 -16.12 -11.32 7.85
N PHE A 78 -16.65 -10.34 8.58
CA PHE A 78 -15.96 -9.08 8.85
C PHE A 78 -14.76 -9.26 9.78
N LYS A 79 -14.87 -10.16 10.77
CA LYS A 79 -13.78 -10.47 11.70
C LYS A 79 -12.60 -11.11 10.98
N VAL A 80 -12.85 -12.14 10.16
CA VAL A 80 -11.80 -12.85 9.41
C VAL A 80 -11.09 -11.90 8.45
N THR A 81 -11.85 -11.06 7.74
CA THR A 81 -11.27 -10.11 6.78
C THR A 81 -10.43 -9.05 7.46
N ALA A 82 -10.90 -8.50 8.58
CA ALA A 82 -10.15 -7.50 9.34
C ALA A 82 -8.82 -8.07 9.88
N ILE A 83 -8.83 -9.32 10.36
CA ILE A 83 -7.60 -10.01 10.78
C ILE A 83 -6.65 -10.20 9.60
N MET A 84 -7.16 -10.65 8.44
CA MET A 84 -6.35 -10.85 7.23
C MET A 84 -5.71 -9.55 6.73
N LEU A 85 -6.45 -8.44 6.76
CA LEU A 85 -5.93 -7.10 6.43
C LEU A 85 -4.77 -6.71 7.35
N VAL A 86 -4.96 -6.82 8.68
CA VAL A 86 -3.92 -6.55 9.67
C VAL A 86 -2.68 -7.41 9.44
N CYS A 87 -2.85 -8.70 9.11
CA CYS A 87 -1.73 -9.59 8.77
C CYS A 87 -0.97 -9.12 7.52
N TRP A 88 -1.69 -8.70 6.49
CA TRP A 88 -1.08 -8.19 5.25
C TRP A 88 -0.36 -6.86 5.48
N ASP A 89 -0.96 -5.92 6.19
CA ASP A 89 -0.33 -4.64 6.55
C ASP A 89 0.94 -4.84 7.38
N PHE A 90 0.91 -5.80 8.32
CA PHE A 90 2.10 -6.19 9.08
C PHE A 90 3.20 -6.75 8.18
N ALA A 91 2.87 -7.63 7.22
CA ALA A 91 3.85 -8.19 6.28
C ALA A 91 4.50 -7.09 5.42
N VAL A 92 3.71 -6.13 4.92
CA VAL A 92 4.21 -4.96 4.17
C VAL A 92 5.09 -4.08 5.04
N LEU A 93 4.69 -3.84 6.30
CA LEU A 93 5.45 -3.05 7.26
C LEU A 93 6.81 -3.69 7.58
N VAL A 94 6.83 -4.99 7.86
CA VAL A 94 8.04 -5.76 8.15
C VAL A 94 8.97 -5.78 6.95
N GLN A 95 8.45 -6.08 5.76
CA GLN A 95 9.28 -6.08 4.55
C GLN A 95 9.94 -4.72 4.32
N ARG A 96 9.22 -3.64 4.59
CA ARG A 96 9.76 -2.29 4.47
C ARG A 96 10.84 -1.99 5.51
N ILE A 97 10.66 -2.41 6.76
CA ILE A 97 11.68 -2.25 7.82
C ILE A 97 12.97 -3.00 7.42
N ILE A 98 12.84 -4.19 6.83
CA ILE A 98 13.97 -5.04 6.41
C ILE A 98 14.68 -4.47 5.17
N TYR A 99 13.95 -4.03 4.14
CA TYR A 99 14.57 -3.54 2.90
C TYR A 99 15.25 -2.18 3.07
N GLY A 100 14.84 -1.38 4.06
CA GLY A 100 15.45 -0.09 4.36
C GLY A 100 15.31 0.93 3.22
N ALA A 101 15.53 2.20 3.53
CA ALA A 101 15.44 3.30 2.57
C ALA A 101 16.68 3.37 1.64
N LYS A 102 17.04 2.27 0.96
CA LYS A 102 18.09 2.33 -0.07
C LYS A 102 17.48 2.95 -1.35
N PRO A 103 17.95 4.14 -1.78
CA PRO A 103 17.49 4.73 -3.03
C PRO A 103 17.87 3.80 -4.20
N PRO A 104 17.05 3.73 -5.25
CA PRO A 104 17.40 2.96 -6.43
C PRO A 104 18.63 3.61 -7.08
N ALA A 105 19.57 2.81 -7.59
CA ALA A 105 20.79 3.31 -8.22
C ALA A 105 20.48 4.33 -9.35
N ILE A 106 19.36 4.16 -10.07
CA ILE A 106 18.88 5.09 -11.10
C ILE A 106 18.61 6.49 -10.55
N GLN A 107 18.04 6.62 -9.35
CA GLN A 107 17.73 7.92 -8.78
C GLN A 107 19.00 8.63 -8.29
N ARG A 108 19.98 7.86 -7.78
CA ARG A 108 21.32 8.39 -7.52
C ARG A 108 22.04 8.85 -8.79
N ILE A 109 21.83 8.15 -9.91
CA ILE A 109 22.40 8.56 -11.21
C ILE A 109 21.73 9.85 -11.68
N VAL A 110 20.40 9.97 -11.61
CA VAL A 110 19.68 11.20 -11.98
C VAL A 110 20.05 12.37 -11.07
N GLU A 111 20.21 12.15 -9.77
CA GLU A 111 20.65 13.20 -8.82
C GLU A 111 22.11 13.60 -9.05
N PHE A 112 22.98 12.64 -9.39
CA PHE A 112 24.37 12.90 -9.79
C PHE A 112 24.45 13.66 -11.14
N ASP A 113 23.59 13.33 -12.11
CA ASP A 113 23.51 14.01 -13.40
C ASP A 113 22.92 15.42 -13.25
N ALA A 114 21.96 15.59 -12.34
CA ALA A 114 21.33 16.88 -12.04
C ALA A 114 22.26 17.84 -11.28
N ASP A 115 23.18 17.33 -10.45
CA ASP A 115 24.21 18.12 -9.78
C ASP A 115 25.43 18.38 -10.70
N GLY A 116 25.65 17.52 -11.69
CA GLY A 116 26.78 17.57 -12.62
C GLY A 116 26.72 18.63 -13.72
N ASP A 117 25.55 19.23 -13.98
CA ASP A 117 25.34 20.22 -15.05
C ASP A 117 25.10 21.66 -14.54
N GLN A 118 25.25 21.91 -13.23
CA GLN A 118 25.18 23.27 -12.70
C GLN A 118 26.59 23.90 -12.74
N PRO A 119 26.95 24.73 -13.75
CA PRO A 119 28.18 25.51 -13.65
C PRO A 119 28.07 26.38 -12.39
N ASP A 120 29.06 26.28 -11.50
CA ASP A 120 29.20 27.05 -10.24
C ASP A 120 29.17 28.56 -10.55
N THR A 121 27.97 29.09 -10.79
CA THR A 121 27.70 30.49 -11.11
C THR A 121 27.72 31.34 -9.84
N SER A 122 27.74 30.69 -8.67
CA SER A 122 27.99 31.29 -7.36
C SER A 122 29.36 31.94 -7.26
N ARG A 123 30.38 31.39 -7.95
CA ARG A 123 31.72 32.01 -8.02
C ARG A 123 31.79 33.25 -8.90
N LEU A 124 31.04 33.29 -10.00
CA LEU A 124 30.97 34.48 -10.87
C LEU A 124 30.27 35.66 -10.17
N ARG A 125 29.26 35.39 -9.33
CA ARG A 125 28.52 36.43 -8.61
C ARG A 125 29.28 37.01 -7.40
N TYR A 126 30.30 36.32 -6.88
CA TYR A 126 31.16 36.83 -5.81
C TYR A 126 32.23 37.80 -6.37
N ASP A 127 32.79 37.49 -7.53
CA ASP A 127 33.84 38.29 -8.18
C ASP A 127 33.32 39.68 -8.62
N ASP A 128 32.08 39.77 -9.10
CA ASP A 128 31.43 41.05 -9.46
C ASP A 128 31.16 41.95 -8.23
N SER A 129 31.13 41.39 -7.02
CA SER A 129 30.86 42.13 -5.78
C SER A 129 32.10 42.70 -5.09
N GLU A 130 33.30 42.26 -5.46
CA GLU A 130 34.57 42.85 -4.97
C GLU A 130 35.12 43.96 -5.89
N HIS A 131 34.50 44.17 -7.06
CA HIS A 131 34.95 45.15 -8.06
C HIS A 131 34.04 46.37 -8.28
N THR A 132 33.06 46.62 -7.41
CA THR A 132 32.26 47.87 -7.39
C THR A 132 32.36 48.57 -6.04
#